data_AF-Q9CMX6-F1
#
_entry.id   AF-Q9CMX6-F1
#
_cell.length_a   1.000
_cell.length_b   1.000
_cell.length_c   1.000
_cell.angle_alpha   90.00
_cell.angle_beta   90.00
_cell.angle_gamma   90.00
#
_symmetry.space_group_name_H-M   'P 1'
#
loop_
_entity.id
_entity.type
_entity.pdbx_description
1 polymer ?
#
loop_
_entity_poly.entity_id
_entity_poly.type
_entity_poly.pdbx_seq_one_letter_code
_entity_poly.pdbx_strand_id
1 'polypeptide(L)'
;MRQYTSKSILFMTAIALSACSHLPQTTSQGATVVSAQTVTQALGVDLASLEQKATALKPFEYIHNQDHYIAYLSTQPELIKVQKNGQLAKFFYQAGKVSFVQDKTGVYQFNQSGDVIAAIDANGKKQHANPADSKALWHKASQLQKLFGYNKADASAGRVKTGSDAKVNYLCIAKIQQVAQTNRVFRSPENAVVTENQIKATVRLNGNQYYNMDCQLSGDKVSKLSLMKK
;
A
#
# COMPACT_ATOMS: atom_id res chain seq x y z
N MET A 1 -27.64 -45.15 -61.72
CA MET A 1 -28.88 -44.43 -62.06
C MET A 1 -29.36 -43.68 -60.83
N ARG A 2 -29.64 -42.37 -60.96
CA ARG A 2 -30.59 -41.53 -60.17
C ARG A 2 -30.34 -41.45 -58.64
N GLN A 3 -30.43 -40.33 -57.94
CA GLN A 3 -31.02 -39.01 -58.20
C GLN A 3 -30.53 -38.03 -57.11
N TYR A 4 -30.46 -36.75 -57.46
CA TYR A 4 -30.17 -35.60 -56.61
C TYR A 4 -31.29 -35.33 -55.58
N THR A 5 -30.94 -34.70 -54.45
CA THR A 5 -31.80 -33.69 -53.81
C THR A 5 -30.95 -32.70 -52.99
N SER A 6 -30.97 -31.45 -53.43
CA SER A 6 -30.44 -30.27 -52.73
C SER A 6 -31.43 -29.80 -51.66
N LYS A 7 -30.96 -29.40 -50.47
CA LYS A 7 -31.64 -28.40 -49.62
C LYS A 7 -30.61 -27.57 -48.85
N SER A 8 -30.45 -26.33 -49.29
CA SER A 8 -29.85 -25.21 -48.55
C SER A 8 -30.85 -24.67 -47.53
N ILE A 9 -30.38 -24.16 -46.37
CA ILE A 9 -31.06 -23.31 -45.35
C ILE A 9 -30.10 -23.27 -44.14
N LEU A 10 -29.78 -22.19 -43.40
CA LEU A 10 -30.10 -20.76 -43.37
C LEU A 10 -28.99 -20.09 -42.54
N PHE A 11 -28.50 -18.93 -42.98
CA PHE A 11 -27.64 -18.03 -42.20
C PHE A 11 -28.48 -17.25 -41.18
N MET A 12 -28.10 -17.29 -39.90
CA MET A 12 -28.60 -16.43 -38.83
C MET A 12 -27.40 -15.87 -38.06
N THR A 13 -26.85 -14.76 -38.53
CA THR A 13 -25.89 -13.94 -37.78
C THR A 13 -26.67 -12.91 -36.95
N ALA A 14 -26.85 -13.20 -35.67
CA ALA A 14 -27.19 -12.21 -34.66
C ALA A 14 -25.89 -11.83 -33.93
N ILE A 15 -25.21 -10.79 -34.38
CA ILE A 15 -24.11 -10.19 -33.63
C ILE A 15 -24.70 -8.98 -32.90
N ALA A 16 -24.92 -9.16 -31.60
CA ALA A 16 -25.41 -8.15 -30.69
C ALA A 16 -24.46 -6.95 -30.65
N LEU A 17 -25.02 -5.75 -30.81
CA LEU A 17 -24.37 -4.48 -30.55
C LEU A 17 -24.03 -4.40 -29.06
N SER A 18 -22.75 -4.62 -28.71
CA SER A 18 -22.22 -4.22 -27.41
C SER A 18 -21.74 -2.77 -27.51
N ALA A 19 -22.66 -1.83 -27.25
CA ALA A 19 -22.31 -0.47 -26.91
C ALA A 19 -21.67 -0.48 -25.51
N CYS A 20 -20.35 -0.68 -25.44
CA CYS A 20 -19.58 -0.39 -24.24
C CYS A 20 -19.33 1.11 -24.20
N SER A 21 -20.17 1.80 -23.43
CA SER A 21 -19.99 3.17 -22.99
C SER A 21 -18.58 3.38 -22.42
N HIS A 22 -17.77 4.12 -23.16
CA HIS A 22 -16.52 4.70 -22.67
C HIS A 22 -16.86 5.78 -21.64
N LEU A 23 -17.00 5.39 -20.37
CA LEU A 23 -16.86 6.34 -19.28
C LEU A 23 -15.37 6.71 -19.17
N PRO A 24 -15.02 8.01 -19.12
CA PRO A 24 -13.66 8.42 -18.85
C PRO A 24 -13.34 8.02 -17.41
N GLN A 25 -12.59 6.93 -17.27
CA GLN A 25 -11.95 6.59 -16.02
C GLN A 25 -11.04 7.77 -15.70
N THR A 26 -11.37 8.50 -14.64
CA THR A 26 -10.52 9.56 -14.09
C THR A 26 -9.24 8.88 -13.63
N THR A 27 -8.27 8.79 -14.53
CA THR A 27 -6.91 8.39 -14.23
C THR A 27 -6.40 9.41 -13.23
N SER A 28 -6.30 9.00 -11.96
CA SER A 28 -5.27 9.53 -11.08
C SER A 28 -4.02 9.61 -11.94
N GLN A 29 -3.47 10.82 -12.12
CA GLN A 29 -2.21 11.02 -12.86
C GLN A 29 -1.19 10.09 -12.24
N GLY A 30 -1.06 8.92 -12.85
CA GLY A 30 -0.45 7.75 -12.26
C GLY A 30 1.03 8.00 -12.30
N ALA A 31 1.59 8.39 -11.17
CA ALA A 31 3.02 8.48 -10.98
C ALA A 31 3.69 7.25 -11.62
N THR A 32 4.48 7.50 -12.66
CA THR A 32 4.96 6.48 -13.58
C THR A 32 6.08 5.68 -12.94
N VAL A 33 5.90 4.37 -12.89
CA VAL A 33 6.94 3.38 -12.59
C VAL A 33 7.07 2.44 -13.79
N VAL A 34 8.20 1.77 -13.92
CA VAL A 34 8.44 0.78 -14.99
C VAL A 34 7.28 -0.23 -15.05
N SER A 35 6.79 -0.54 -16.25
CA SER A 35 5.66 -1.47 -16.39
C SER A 35 6.00 -2.86 -15.84
N ALA A 36 5.02 -3.56 -15.27
CA ALA A 36 5.24 -4.91 -14.75
C ALA A 36 5.71 -5.88 -15.85
N GLN A 37 5.20 -5.76 -17.07
CA GLN A 37 5.62 -6.56 -18.22
C GLN A 37 7.11 -6.37 -18.55
N THR A 38 7.59 -5.13 -18.54
CA THR A 38 9.01 -4.79 -18.74
C THR A 38 9.88 -5.43 -17.65
N VAL A 39 9.43 -5.41 -16.41
CA VAL A 39 10.14 -6.05 -15.29
C VAL A 39 10.22 -7.57 -15.49
N THR A 40 9.12 -8.21 -15.86
CA THR A 40 9.09 -9.66 -16.14
C THR A 40 10.06 -10.02 -17.25
N GLN A 41 10.11 -9.24 -18.34
CA GLN A 41 11.02 -9.49 -19.46
C GLN A 41 12.49 -9.30 -19.08
N ALA A 42 12.80 -8.25 -18.32
CA ALA A 42 14.19 -7.89 -18.00
C ALA A 42 14.77 -8.71 -16.84
N LEU A 43 13.97 -8.99 -15.81
CA LEU A 43 14.42 -9.64 -14.57
C LEU A 43 13.89 -11.07 -14.38
N GLY A 44 12.93 -11.53 -15.19
CA GLY A 44 12.27 -12.82 -14.99
C GLY A 44 11.35 -12.88 -13.77
N VAL A 45 10.95 -11.71 -13.24
CA VAL A 45 10.12 -11.59 -12.03
C VAL A 45 8.76 -11.00 -12.36
N ASP A 46 7.70 -11.68 -11.94
CA ASP A 46 6.33 -11.20 -12.09
C ASP A 46 5.89 -10.31 -10.90
N LEU A 47 6.24 -9.02 -10.98
CA LEU A 47 5.79 -8.04 -9.98
C LEU A 47 4.28 -7.83 -10.00
N ALA A 48 3.59 -8.08 -11.12
CA ALA A 48 2.13 -7.91 -11.20
C ALA A 48 1.44 -8.95 -10.32
N SER A 49 1.86 -10.21 -10.39
CA SER A 49 1.35 -11.29 -9.54
C SER A 49 1.64 -11.03 -8.06
N LEU A 50 2.85 -10.56 -7.72
CA LEU A 50 3.20 -10.19 -6.35
C LEU A 50 2.33 -9.04 -5.83
N GLU A 51 2.11 -8.00 -6.65
CA GLU A 51 1.24 -6.88 -6.29
C GLU A 51 -0.22 -7.35 -6.12
N GLN A 52 -0.75 -8.13 -7.06
CA GLN A 52 -2.10 -8.66 -7.00
C GLN A 52 -2.33 -9.47 -5.71
N LYS A 53 -1.42 -10.39 -5.41
CA LYS A 53 -1.45 -11.19 -4.17
C LYS A 53 -1.45 -10.30 -2.93
N ALA A 54 -0.57 -9.31 -2.86
CA ALA A 54 -0.49 -8.43 -1.71
C ALA A 54 -1.74 -7.54 -1.58
N THR A 55 -2.28 -7.03 -2.69
CA THR A 55 -3.49 -6.17 -2.66
C THR A 55 -4.77 -6.90 -2.26
N ALA A 56 -4.77 -8.23 -2.24
CA ALA A 56 -5.85 -9.03 -1.66
C ALA A 56 -5.84 -9.07 -0.12
N LEU A 57 -4.76 -8.60 0.52
CA LEU A 57 -4.64 -8.51 1.98
C LEU A 57 -5.33 -7.26 2.52
N LYS A 58 -5.59 -7.23 3.83
CA LYS A 58 -6.14 -6.04 4.49
C LYS A 58 -5.12 -4.89 4.47
N PRO A 59 -5.50 -3.68 4.02
CA PRO A 59 -4.62 -2.53 4.03
C PRO A 59 -4.63 -1.81 5.38
N PHE A 60 -3.52 -1.14 5.68
CA PHE A 60 -3.43 0.00 6.58
C PHE A 60 -3.04 1.24 5.77
N GLU A 61 -3.91 2.25 5.77
CA GLU A 61 -3.70 3.53 5.12
C GLU A 61 -3.15 4.56 6.13
N TYR A 62 -2.05 5.22 5.79
CA TYR A 62 -1.50 6.30 6.58
C TYR A 62 -1.30 7.56 5.73
N ILE A 63 -1.89 8.66 6.16
CA ILE A 63 -1.75 9.97 5.53
C ILE A 63 -1.05 10.89 6.53
N HIS A 64 0.04 11.50 6.09
CA HIS A 64 0.75 12.51 6.88
C HIS A 64 1.01 13.74 6.01
N ASN A 65 0.17 14.76 6.18
CA ASN A 65 0.11 15.92 5.30
C ASN A 65 -0.13 15.51 3.83
N GLN A 66 0.89 15.67 2.98
CA GLN A 66 0.83 15.34 1.55
C GLN A 66 1.39 13.93 1.23
N ASP A 67 2.00 13.27 2.22
CA ASP A 67 2.53 11.92 2.05
C ASP A 67 1.41 10.91 2.31
N HIS A 68 1.28 9.91 1.43
CA HIS A 68 0.28 8.86 1.52
C HIS A 68 0.94 7.49 1.40
N TYR A 69 0.66 6.62 2.38
CA TYR A 69 1.20 5.28 2.49
C TYR A 69 0.06 4.27 2.56
N ILE A 70 0.16 3.17 1.83
CA ILE A 70 -0.76 2.04 1.96
C ILE A 70 0.07 0.77 2.14
N ALA A 71 -0.04 0.15 3.30
CA ALA A 71 0.63 -1.10 3.64
C ALA A 71 -0.36 -2.27 3.61
N TYR A 72 -0.05 -3.32 2.86
CA TYR A 72 -0.85 -4.54 2.77
C TYR A 72 -0.23 -5.62 3.64
N LEU A 73 -1.00 -6.14 4.61
CA LEU A 73 -0.47 -6.90 5.75
C LEU A 73 -1.12 -8.29 5.85
N SER A 74 -0.32 -9.34 5.99
CA SER A 74 -0.76 -10.64 6.50
C SER A 74 -0.53 -10.72 8.01
N THR A 75 0.75 -10.70 8.40
CA THR A 75 1.24 -10.40 9.75
C THR A 75 2.33 -9.34 9.73
N GLN A 76 3.14 -9.35 8.68
CA GLN A 76 4.10 -8.32 8.29
C GLN A 76 3.64 -7.71 6.95
N PRO A 77 4.21 -6.56 6.54
CA PRO A 77 3.95 -6.02 5.22
C PRO A 77 4.39 -7.00 4.14
N GLU A 78 3.58 -7.14 3.11
CA GLU A 78 3.94 -7.82 1.84
C GLU A 78 4.14 -6.80 0.71
N LEU A 79 3.42 -5.68 0.78
CA LEU A 79 3.58 -4.54 -0.10
C LEU A 79 3.33 -3.25 0.67
N ILE A 80 4.18 -2.24 0.44
CA ILE A 80 3.92 -0.86 0.86
C ILE A 80 3.98 0.03 -0.37
N LYS A 81 2.89 0.73 -0.67
CA LYS A 81 2.82 1.79 -1.68
C LYS A 81 3.04 3.13 -0.99
N VAL A 82 3.92 3.96 -1.54
CA VAL A 82 4.26 5.28 -1.01
C VAL A 82 4.05 6.30 -2.12
N GLN A 83 3.14 7.24 -1.90
CA GLN A 83 2.93 8.40 -2.75
C GLN A 83 3.41 9.65 -2.03
N LYS A 84 4.43 10.31 -2.59
CA LYS A 84 5.07 11.50 -2.02
C LYS A 84 5.45 12.45 -3.13
N ASN A 85 5.06 13.72 -3.03
CA ASN A 85 5.36 14.76 -4.04
C ASN A 85 5.01 14.33 -5.47
N GLY A 86 3.86 13.67 -5.66
CA GLY A 86 3.42 13.15 -6.95
C GLY A 86 4.21 11.94 -7.47
N GLN A 87 5.15 11.39 -6.70
CA GLN A 87 5.93 10.19 -7.06
C GLN A 87 5.41 8.98 -6.31
N LEU A 88 5.31 7.84 -7.01
CA LEU A 88 4.95 6.54 -6.45
C LEU A 88 6.21 5.69 -6.31
N ALA A 89 6.33 5.02 -5.17
CA ALA A 89 7.25 3.92 -4.96
C ALA A 89 6.50 2.73 -4.36
N LYS A 90 6.93 1.52 -4.71
CA LYS A 90 6.41 0.26 -4.20
C LYS A 90 7.56 -0.53 -3.57
N PHE A 91 7.31 -1.03 -2.36
CA PHE A 91 8.26 -1.82 -1.59
C PHE A 91 7.64 -3.18 -1.34
N PHE A 92 8.23 -4.23 -1.90
CA PHE A 92 7.77 -5.60 -1.78
C PHE A 92 8.58 -6.34 -0.74
N TYR A 93 7.89 -7.17 0.03
CA TYR A 93 8.49 -7.96 1.10
C TYR A 93 8.06 -9.41 0.95
N GLN A 94 9.01 -10.32 1.14
CA GLN A 94 8.78 -11.75 1.14
C GLN A 94 9.42 -12.36 2.39
N ALA A 95 8.67 -13.18 3.13
CA ALA A 95 9.10 -13.73 4.41
C ALA A 95 9.63 -12.67 5.40
N GLY A 96 9.03 -11.47 5.40
CA GLY A 96 9.44 -10.37 6.26
C GLY A 96 10.80 -9.75 5.91
N LYS A 97 11.30 -9.93 4.68
CA LYS A 97 12.52 -9.28 4.18
C LYS A 97 12.21 -8.49 2.91
N VAL A 98 12.94 -7.40 2.69
CA VAL A 98 12.87 -6.60 1.47
C VAL A 98 13.27 -7.49 0.28
N SER A 99 12.40 -7.61 -0.73
CA SER A 99 12.69 -8.38 -1.94
C SER A 99 12.81 -7.49 -3.18
N PHE A 100 11.90 -6.54 -3.34
CA PHE A 100 11.93 -5.60 -4.47
C PHE A 100 11.60 -4.17 -4.03
N VAL A 101 12.24 -3.21 -4.69
CA VAL A 101 11.84 -1.81 -4.65
C VAL A 101 11.64 -1.32 -6.07
N GLN A 102 10.48 -0.73 -6.33
CA GLN A 102 10.14 -0.09 -7.61
C GLN A 102 9.85 1.38 -7.34
N ASP A 103 10.59 2.28 -7.99
CA ASP A 103 10.32 3.71 -7.95
C ASP A 103 10.57 4.36 -9.32
N LYS A 104 10.62 5.69 -9.39
CA LYS A 104 10.86 6.44 -10.63
C LYS A 104 12.19 6.14 -11.30
N THR A 105 13.18 5.61 -10.57
CA THR A 105 14.53 5.34 -11.07
C THR A 105 14.65 3.96 -11.68
N GLY A 106 13.72 3.05 -11.37
CA GLY A 106 13.72 1.69 -11.89
C GLY A 106 13.22 0.67 -10.88
N VAL A 107 13.72 -0.56 -11.02
CA VAL A 107 13.39 -1.68 -10.14
C VAL A 107 14.67 -2.34 -9.65
N TYR A 108 14.73 -2.60 -8.36
CA TYR A 108 15.87 -3.20 -7.67
C TYR A 108 15.42 -4.45 -6.93
N GLN A 109 16.10 -5.57 -7.18
CA GLN A 109 15.92 -6.83 -6.49
C GLN A 109 17.02 -7.02 -5.45
N PHE A 110 16.62 -7.33 -4.22
CA PHE A 110 17.54 -7.52 -3.10
C PHE A 110 17.62 -8.99 -2.70
N ASN A 111 18.82 -9.43 -2.28
CA ASN A 111 18.98 -10.68 -1.54
C ASN A 111 18.57 -10.47 -0.06
N GLN A 112 18.65 -11.55 0.72
CA GLN A 112 18.30 -11.51 2.14
C GLN A 112 19.26 -10.70 3.03
N SER A 113 20.46 -10.39 2.55
CA SER A 113 21.48 -9.59 3.23
C SER A 113 21.34 -8.09 2.93
N GLY A 114 20.51 -7.73 1.95
CA GLY A 114 20.28 -6.37 1.49
C GLY A 114 21.17 -5.92 0.33
N ASP A 115 21.87 -6.84 -0.32
CA ASP A 115 22.61 -6.54 -1.55
C ASP A 115 21.68 -6.61 -2.77
N VAL A 116 21.91 -5.72 -3.73
CA VAL A 116 21.20 -5.78 -5.01
C VAL A 116 21.76 -6.91 -5.87
N ILE A 117 20.89 -7.82 -6.28
CA ILE A 117 21.23 -8.94 -7.18
C ILE A 117 20.82 -8.69 -8.62
N ALA A 118 19.87 -7.78 -8.86
CA ALA A 118 19.49 -7.34 -10.19
C ALA A 118 18.84 -5.95 -10.12
N ALA A 119 19.06 -5.13 -11.14
CA ALA A 119 18.38 -3.86 -11.28
C ALA A 119 18.12 -3.54 -12.75
N ILE A 120 17.03 -2.83 -12.99
CA ILE A 120 16.72 -2.18 -14.27
C ILE A 120 16.47 -0.70 -14.04
N ASP A 121 16.77 0.14 -15.02
CA ASP A 121 16.51 1.57 -14.98
C ASP A 121 15.04 1.90 -15.30
N ALA A 122 14.70 3.19 -15.30
CA ALA A 122 13.37 3.68 -15.66
C ALA A 122 12.92 3.32 -17.10
N ASN A 123 13.87 2.96 -17.98
CA ASN A 123 13.61 2.53 -19.36
C ASN A 123 13.53 1.01 -19.50
N GLY A 124 13.66 0.26 -18.40
CA GLY A 124 13.65 -1.20 -18.41
C GLY A 124 14.97 -1.87 -18.80
N LYS A 125 16.06 -1.11 -18.95
CA LYS A 125 17.37 -1.66 -19.28
C LYS A 125 18.08 -2.14 -18.03
N LYS A 126 18.70 -3.32 -18.08
CA LYS A 126 19.55 -3.82 -16.99
C LYS A 126 20.64 -2.80 -16.68
N GLN A 127 20.81 -2.50 -15.40
CA GLN A 127 21.82 -1.56 -14.92
C GLN A 127 22.61 -2.14 -13.77
N HIS A 128 23.85 -1.69 -13.62
CA HIS A 128 24.58 -1.86 -12.38
C HIS A 128 24.07 -0.83 -11.38
N ALA A 129 23.47 -1.29 -10.28
CA ALA A 129 23.00 -0.38 -9.25
C ALA A 129 24.19 0.33 -8.57
N ASN A 130 24.10 1.63 -8.35
CA ASN A 130 25.03 2.34 -7.48
C ASN A 130 24.90 1.78 -6.04
N PRO A 131 25.98 1.32 -5.40
CA PRO A 131 25.93 0.79 -4.04
C PRO A 131 25.35 1.78 -3.01
N ALA A 132 25.59 3.08 -3.16
CA ALA A 132 25.06 4.08 -2.24
C ALA A 132 23.54 4.25 -2.37
N ASP A 133 23.03 4.38 -3.59
CA ASP A 133 21.61 4.59 -3.87
C ASP A 133 20.79 3.34 -3.51
N SER A 134 21.28 2.17 -3.87
CA SER A 134 20.64 0.90 -3.53
C SER A 134 20.57 0.65 -2.02
N LYS A 135 21.65 0.98 -1.28
CA LYS A 135 21.65 0.90 0.18
C LYS A 135 20.67 1.87 0.82
N ALA A 136 20.52 3.08 0.27
CA ALA A 136 19.50 4.03 0.73
C ALA A 136 18.07 3.51 0.49
N LEU A 137 17.79 2.89 -0.65
CA LEU A 137 16.50 2.23 -0.94
C LEU A 137 16.22 1.09 0.03
N TRP A 138 17.22 0.24 0.31
CA TRP A 138 17.10 -0.85 1.26
C TRP A 138 16.83 -0.36 2.69
N HIS A 139 17.55 0.68 3.13
CA HIS A 139 17.32 1.29 4.45
C HIS A 139 15.92 1.90 4.56
N LYS A 140 15.46 2.60 3.52
CA LYS A 140 14.09 3.13 3.47
C LYS A 140 13.06 2.00 3.55
N ALA A 141 13.23 0.92 2.77
CA ALA A 141 12.35 -0.24 2.84
C ALA A 141 12.31 -0.86 4.25
N SER A 142 13.49 -1.05 4.86
CA SER A 142 13.60 -1.56 6.23
C SER A 142 12.96 -0.65 7.27
N GLN A 143 13.05 0.67 7.09
CA GLN A 143 12.36 1.64 7.95
C GLN A 143 10.84 1.57 7.78
N LEU A 144 10.34 1.54 6.54
CA LEU A 144 8.92 1.40 6.25
C LEU A 144 8.35 0.11 6.85
N GLN A 145 9.09 -0.99 6.78
CA GLN A 145 8.70 -2.25 7.41
C GLN A 145 8.48 -2.09 8.92
N LYS A 146 9.36 -1.36 9.62
CA LYS A 146 9.22 -1.10 11.07
C LYS A 146 8.01 -0.21 11.38
N LEU A 147 7.79 0.84 10.58
CA LEU A 147 6.70 1.79 10.77
C LEU A 147 5.32 1.19 10.50
N PHE A 148 5.22 0.34 9.48
CA PHE A 148 3.93 -0.19 8.99
C PHE A 148 3.71 -1.66 9.30
N GLY A 149 4.70 -2.33 9.88
CA GLY A 149 4.57 -3.71 10.32
C GLY A 149 3.71 -3.88 11.55
N TYR A 150 3.77 -5.09 12.10
CA TYR A 150 3.00 -5.51 13.26
C TYR A 150 3.14 -4.54 14.44
N ASN A 151 2.01 -4.12 15.02
CA ASN A 151 1.96 -3.36 16.25
C ASN A 151 1.53 -4.26 17.41
N LYS A 152 2.28 -4.22 18.52
CA LYS A 152 1.98 -5.01 19.73
C LYS A 152 0.60 -4.72 20.31
N ALA A 153 0.08 -3.50 20.13
CA ALA A 153 -1.25 -3.14 20.56
C ALA A 153 -2.34 -3.91 19.81
N ASP A 154 -2.14 -4.23 18.53
CA ASP A 154 -3.12 -4.94 17.71
C ASP A 154 -3.45 -6.33 18.28
N ALA A 155 -2.46 -7.07 18.80
CA ALA A 155 -2.74 -8.38 19.45
C ALA A 155 -3.24 -8.26 20.88
N SER A 156 -3.10 -7.09 21.50
CA SER A 156 -3.60 -6.83 22.85
C SER A 156 -5.01 -6.21 22.82
N ALA A 157 -5.55 -5.90 21.63
CA ALA A 157 -6.85 -5.26 21.45
C ALA A 157 -7.98 -5.99 22.18
N GLY A 158 -8.04 -7.32 22.06
CA GLY A 158 -9.04 -8.16 22.73
C GLY A 158 -8.93 -8.19 24.26
N ARG A 159 -7.83 -7.66 24.84
CA ARG A 159 -7.66 -7.53 26.29
C ARG A 159 -8.25 -6.22 26.83
N VAL A 160 -8.61 -5.26 25.97
CA VAL A 160 -9.23 -4.00 26.37
C VAL A 160 -10.71 -4.24 26.66
N LYS A 161 -11.06 -4.35 27.95
CA LYS A 161 -12.44 -4.61 28.43
C LYS A 161 -13.19 -3.36 28.89
N THR A 162 -12.57 -2.19 28.81
CA THR A 162 -13.07 -0.91 29.35
C THR A 162 -14.03 -0.19 28.39
N GLY A 163 -14.62 -0.90 27.43
CA GLY A 163 -15.52 -0.34 26.41
C GLY A 163 -14.84 -0.01 25.07
N SER A 164 -15.68 0.23 24.06
CA SER A 164 -15.27 0.52 22.67
C SER A 164 -14.39 1.76 22.57
N ASP A 165 -14.74 2.83 23.27
CA ASP A 165 -14.07 4.13 23.22
C ASP A 165 -12.64 4.04 23.77
N ALA A 166 -12.45 3.25 24.83
CA ALA A 166 -11.13 2.98 25.40
C ALA A 166 -10.26 2.16 24.43
N LYS A 167 -10.86 1.17 23.76
CA LYS A 167 -10.19 0.34 22.76
C LYS A 167 -9.75 1.13 21.54
N VAL A 168 -10.63 1.96 20.97
CA VAL A 168 -10.26 2.81 19.83
C VAL A 168 -9.19 3.82 20.22
N ASN A 169 -9.28 4.43 21.40
CA ASN A 169 -8.24 5.33 21.88
C ASN A 169 -6.90 4.61 22.05
N TYR A 170 -6.89 3.43 22.68
CA TYR A 170 -5.67 2.63 22.86
C TYR A 170 -5.01 2.29 21.53
N LEU A 171 -5.77 1.75 20.57
CA LEU A 171 -5.24 1.35 19.26
C LEU A 171 -4.75 2.54 18.45
N CYS A 172 -5.49 3.65 18.43
CA CYS A 172 -5.09 4.86 17.71
C CYS A 172 -3.82 5.49 18.29
N ILE A 173 -3.72 5.65 19.61
CA ILE A 173 -2.52 6.21 20.25
C ILE A 173 -1.31 5.31 19.98
N ALA A 174 -1.45 3.99 20.16
CA ALA A 174 -0.36 3.05 19.90
C ALA A 174 0.09 3.06 18.43
N LYS A 175 -0.83 3.23 17.48
CA LYS A 175 -0.48 3.34 16.06
C LYS A 175 0.22 4.65 15.75
N ILE A 176 -0.22 5.78 16.33
CA ILE A 176 0.48 7.07 16.21
C ILE A 176 1.90 6.95 16.76
N GLN A 177 2.07 6.35 17.94
CA GLN A 177 3.40 6.17 18.54
C GLN A 177 4.34 5.38 17.61
N GLN A 178 3.81 4.36 16.93
CA GLN A 178 4.55 3.58 15.94
C GLN A 178 4.94 4.41 14.71
N VAL A 179 3.96 5.00 14.01
CA VAL A 179 4.23 5.64 12.70
C VAL A 179 4.90 7.00 12.83
N ALA A 180 4.60 7.75 13.89
CA ALA A 180 5.22 9.06 14.19
C ALA A 180 6.49 8.93 15.06
N GLN A 181 6.87 7.70 15.42
CA GLN A 181 8.07 7.38 16.19
C GLN A 181 8.23 8.22 17.46
N THR A 182 7.14 8.39 18.21
CA THR A 182 7.12 9.21 19.44
C THR A 182 6.35 8.52 20.53
N ASN A 183 6.75 8.72 21.79
CA ASN A 183 5.95 8.28 22.95
C ASN A 183 5.01 9.38 23.45
N ARG A 184 5.16 10.61 22.95
CA ARG A 184 4.47 11.81 23.46
C ARG A 184 3.29 12.16 22.57
N VAL A 185 2.17 11.49 22.81
CA VAL A 185 0.90 11.75 22.12
C VAL A 185 -0.10 12.28 23.15
N PHE A 186 -0.55 13.51 22.97
CA PHE A 186 -1.61 14.12 23.78
C PHE A 186 -2.81 14.38 22.89
N ARG A 187 -3.99 13.92 23.28
CA ARG A 187 -5.24 14.23 22.58
C ARG A 187 -5.93 15.36 23.31
N SER A 188 -6.32 16.41 22.60
CA SER A 188 -7.19 17.45 23.16
C SER A 188 -8.63 16.94 23.21
N PRO A 189 -9.25 16.81 24.39
CA PRO A 189 -10.59 16.22 24.52
C PRO A 189 -11.69 17.15 23.96
N GLU A 190 -11.46 18.46 23.98
CA GLU A 190 -12.47 19.51 23.79
C GLU A 190 -13.16 19.50 22.41
N ASN A 191 -12.68 18.72 21.42
CA ASN A 191 -13.27 18.62 20.08
C ASN A 191 -13.20 17.20 19.51
N ALA A 192 -13.12 16.17 20.36
CA ALA A 192 -12.99 14.80 19.89
C ALA A 192 -14.37 14.21 19.53
N VAL A 193 -14.52 13.74 18.29
CA VAL A 193 -15.59 12.82 17.91
C VAL A 193 -15.06 11.40 18.08
N VAL A 194 -15.69 10.64 18.97
CA VAL A 194 -15.33 9.24 19.25
C VAL A 194 -16.53 8.37 18.94
N THR A 195 -16.32 7.33 18.14
CA THR A 195 -17.26 6.24 17.90
C THR A 195 -16.56 4.90 18.17
N GLU A 196 -17.29 3.80 18.12
CA GLU A 196 -16.72 2.46 18.37
C GLU A 196 -15.51 2.13 17.47
N ASN A 197 -15.49 2.68 16.24
CA ASN A 197 -14.47 2.36 15.24
C ASN A 197 -13.70 3.59 14.74
N GLN A 198 -13.90 4.79 15.32
CA GLN A 198 -13.24 6.00 14.84
C GLN A 198 -12.97 7.02 15.93
N ILE A 199 -11.83 7.71 15.83
CA ILE A 199 -11.59 8.97 16.54
C ILE A 199 -11.20 10.05 15.53
N LYS A 200 -11.92 11.16 15.55
CA LYS A 200 -11.48 12.42 14.96
C LYS A 200 -11.18 13.42 16.07
N ALA A 201 -9.96 13.93 16.16
CA ALA A 201 -9.58 14.86 17.23
C ALA A 201 -8.36 15.69 16.84
N THR A 202 -8.09 16.76 17.60
CA THR A 202 -6.75 17.37 17.59
C THR A 202 -5.80 16.56 18.48
N VAL A 203 -4.62 16.24 17.95
CA VAL A 203 -3.53 15.62 18.70
C VAL A 203 -2.31 16.51 18.69
N ARG A 204 -1.58 16.48 19.79
CA ARG A 204 -0.30 17.15 19.99
C ARG A 204 0.79 16.10 20.12
N LEU A 205 1.73 16.13 19.19
CA LEU A 205 2.89 15.26 19.13
C LEU A 205 4.13 16.04 19.57
N ASN A 206 5.05 15.39 20.28
CA ASN A 206 6.35 15.95 20.70
C ASN A 206 6.27 17.28 21.47
N GLY A 207 5.10 17.62 22.02
CA GLY A 207 4.87 18.80 22.87
C GLY A 207 4.45 20.08 22.12
N ASN A 208 4.80 20.25 20.85
CA ASN A 208 4.54 21.49 20.10
C ASN A 208 4.04 21.30 18.66
N GLN A 209 3.81 20.06 18.20
CA GLN A 209 3.32 19.78 16.85
C GLN A 209 1.86 19.39 16.92
N TYR A 210 0.97 20.21 16.33
CA TYR A 210 -0.47 19.99 16.37
C TYR A 210 -0.98 19.44 15.05
N TYR A 211 -1.84 18.43 15.13
CA TYR A 211 -2.43 17.76 13.97
C TYR A 211 -3.93 17.56 14.16
N ASN A 212 -4.68 17.72 13.08
CA ASN A 212 -5.99 17.10 12.94
C ASN A 212 -5.80 15.62 12.64
N MET A 213 -6.33 14.78 13.52
CA MET A 213 -6.27 13.33 13.42
C MET A 213 -7.61 12.77 12.97
N ASP A 214 -7.57 11.80 12.07
CA ASP A 214 -8.67 10.86 11.80
C ASP A 214 -8.10 9.44 11.86
N CYS A 215 -8.51 8.67 12.87
CA CYS A 215 -8.08 7.29 13.08
C CYS A 215 -9.28 6.37 13.03
N GLN A 216 -9.24 5.33 12.19
CA GLN A 216 -10.32 4.39 11.96
C GLN A 216 -9.85 2.95 12.19
N LEU A 217 -10.75 2.12 12.73
CA LEU A 217 -10.54 0.70 12.96
C LEU A 217 -11.28 -0.16 11.94
N SER A 218 -10.74 -1.34 11.69
CA SER A 218 -11.45 -2.48 11.11
C SER A 218 -11.27 -3.67 12.05
N GLY A 219 -12.26 -3.91 12.90
CA GLY A 219 -12.16 -4.86 14.02
C GLY A 219 -11.11 -4.42 15.04
N ASP A 220 -10.09 -5.24 15.24
CA ASP A 220 -9.05 -5.05 16.28
C ASP A 220 -7.80 -4.30 15.79
N LYS A 221 -7.86 -3.70 14.59
CA LYS A 221 -6.71 -3.06 13.94
C LYS A 221 -7.06 -1.69 13.41
N VAL A 222 -6.10 -0.78 13.44
CA VAL A 222 -6.21 0.51 12.73
C VAL A 222 -6.14 0.25 11.22
N SER A 223 -7.20 0.60 10.50
CA SER A 223 -7.28 0.51 9.03
C SER A 223 -6.85 1.82 8.36
N LYS A 224 -7.07 2.96 9.01
CA LYS A 224 -6.68 4.28 8.52
C LYS A 224 -6.19 5.17 9.65
N LEU A 225 -5.13 5.93 9.40
CA LEU A 225 -4.68 7.02 10.27
C LEU A 225 -4.28 8.21 9.39
N SER A 226 -4.92 9.35 9.59
CA SER A 226 -4.55 10.63 8.99
C SER A 226 -4.05 11.57 10.06
N LEU A 227 -2.92 12.24 9.80
CA LEU A 227 -2.34 13.31 10.62
C LEU A 227 -2.06 14.50 9.71
N MET A 228 -2.95 15.50 9.75
CA MET A 228 -2.84 16.73 8.97
C MET A 228 -2.39 17.84 9.89
N LYS A 229 -1.23 18.46 9.62
CA LYS A 229 -0.73 19.57 10.41
C LYS A 229 -1.79 20.67 10.49
N LYS A 230 -2.05 21.15 11.70
CA LYS A 230 -2.95 22.28 11.96
C LYS A 230 -2.25 23.61 11.67
#